data_AF-A0A7J9X6S6-F1
#
_entry.id   AF-A0A7J9X6S6-F1
#
_cell.length_a   1.000
_cell.length_b   1.000
_cell.length_c   1.000
_cell.angle_alpha   90.00
_cell.angle_beta   90.00
_cell.angle_gamma   90.00
#
_symmetry.space_group_name_H-M   'P 1'
#
loop_
_entity.id
_entity.type
_entity.pdbx_description
1 polymer ?
#
loop_
_entity_poly.entity_id
_entity_poly.type
_entity_poly.pdbx_seq_one_letter_code
_entity_poly.pdbx_strand_id
1 'polypeptide(L)' 'MTADTEVDTDRDVALVEVLDRALGAGVVITGDVTLSLADIDLVYVSLRLLVGSVPTVRGQMEPP' A
#
# COMPACT_ATOMS: atom_id res chain seq x y z
N MET A 1 28.19 -14.63 -14.48
CA MET A 1 27.52 -13.88 -13.41
C MET A 1 26.44 -13.04 -14.07
N THR A 2 25.28 -13.68 -14.26
CA THR A 2 24.06 -13.08 -14.81
C THR A 2 22.95 -13.94 -14.22
N ALA A 3 22.73 -13.80 -12.91
CA ALA A 3 21.59 -14.40 -12.22
C ALA A 3 20.43 -13.42 -12.36
N ASP A 4 20.08 -13.12 -13.61
CA ASP A 4 18.93 -12.30 -13.96
C ASP A 4 17.72 -13.23 -13.99
N THR A 5 17.02 -13.26 -12.86
CA THR A 5 15.56 -13.11 -12.80
C THR A 5 14.75 -13.99 -13.76
N GLU A 6 14.91 -15.31 -13.72
CA GLU A 6 13.80 -16.21 -14.11
C GLU A 6 12.85 -16.20 -12.92
N VAL A 7 11.87 -15.29 -12.94
CA VAL A 7 10.90 -15.23 -11.86
C VAL A 7 10.07 -16.51 -11.91
N ASP A 8 10.18 -17.27 -10.82
CA ASP A 8 9.41 -18.49 -10.57
C ASP A 8 7.92 -18.13 -10.69
N THR A 9 7.33 -18.40 -11.86
CA THR A 9 6.04 -17.82 -12.27
C THR A 9 4.91 -18.23 -11.31
N ASP A 10 5.00 -19.42 -10.72
CA ASP A 10 4.07 -19.87 -9.69
C ASP A 10 4.12 -19.01 -8.42
N ARG A 11 5.30 -18.50 -8.06
CA ARG A 11 5.48 -17.61 -6.90
C ARG A 11 4.88 -16.24 -7.16
N ASP A 12 5.06 -15.69 -8.36
CA ASP A 12 4.45 -14.40 -8.73
C ASP A 12 2.93 -14.47 -8.73
N VAL A 13 2.36 -15.55 -9.27
CA VAL A 13 0.90 -15.77 -9.24
C VAL A 13 0.38 -15.79 -7.81
N ALA A 14 1.08 -16.47 -6.90
CA ALA A 14 0.72 -16.48 -5.48
C ALA A 14 0.82 -15.10 -4.81
N LEU A 15 1.84 -14.28 -5.13
CA LEU A 15 1.97 -12.92 -4.62
C LEU A 15 0.86 -11.99 -5.14
N VAL A 16 0.51 -12.14 -6.41
CA VAL A 16 -0.58 -11.38 -7.04
C VAL A 16 -1.90 -11.74 -6.37
N GLU A 17 -2.17 -13.02 -6.09
CA GLU A 17 -3.39 -13.45 -5.40
C GLU A 17 -3.46 -12.92 -3.95
N VAL A 18 -2.34 -12.93 -3.23
CA VAL A 18 -2.27 -12.33 -1.88
C VAL A 18 -2.51 -10.83 -1.93
N LEU A 19 -1.93 -10.12 -2.89
CA LEU A 19 -2.12 -8.68 -3.06
C LEU A 19 -3.57 -8.36 -3.45
N ASP A 20 -4.16 -9.10 -4.38
CA ASP A 20 -5.55 -8.93 -4.81
C ASP A 20 -6.51 -9.11 -3.63
N ARG A 21 -6.33 -10.18 -2.86
CA ARG A 21 -7.11 -10.43 -1.64
C ARG A 21 -6.95 -9.32 -0.60
N ALA A 22 -5.73 -8.84 -0.40
CA ALA A 22 -5.44 -7.76 0.54
C ALA A 22 -6.11 -6.44 0.09
N LEU A 23 -6.05 -6.11 -1.21
CA LEU A 23 -6.70 -4.93 -1.77
C LEU A 23 -8.24 -5.04 -1.76
N GLY A 24 -8.78 -6.23 -1.96
CA GLY A 24 -10.22 -6.49 -1.87
C GLY A 24 -10.77 -6.29 -0.45
N ALA A 25 -10.06 -6.78 0.57
CA ALA A 25 -10.43 -6.65 1.98
C ALA A 25 -10.14 -5.25 2.56
N GLY A 26 -9.13 -4.56 2.03
CA GLY A 26 -8.60 -3.31 2.57
C GLY A 26 -7.50 -3.56 3.61
N VAL A 27 -6.44 -2.78 3.53
CA VAL A 27 -5.25 -2.82 4.40
C VAL A 27 -5.07 -1.47 5.06
N VAL A 28 -4.83 -1.46 6.38
CA VAL A 28 -4.48 -0.24 7.11
C VAL A 28 -2.96 -0.15 7.24
N ILE A 29 -2.37 0.91 6.71
CA ILE A 29 -0.95 1.24 6.83
C ILE A 29 -0.80 2.33 7.88
N THR A 30 0.07 2.12 8.86
CA THR A 30 0.46 3.14 9.84
C THR A 30 1.91 3.51 9.61
N GLY A 31 2.21 4.80 9.69
CA GLY A 31 3.56 5.29 9.57
C GLY A 31 3.63 6.77 9.87
N ASP A 32 4.76 7.36 9.59
CA ASP A 32 5.02 8.75 9.92
C ASP A 32 5.67 9.43 8.71
N VAL A 33 5.33 10.71 8.52
CA VAL A 33 5.87 11.55 7.46
C VAL A 33 6.39 12.84 8.05
N THR A 34 7.59 13.23 7.63
CA THR A 34 8.15 14.55 7.88
C THR A 34 8.02 15.39 6.61
N LEU A 35 7.45 16.59 6.74
CA LEU A 35 7.42 17.60 5.69
C LEU A 35 8.60 18.54 5.91
N SER A 36 9.50 18.59 4.93
CA SER A 36 10.74 19.34 5.02
C SER A 36 10.87 20.35 3.87
N LEU A 37 11.53 21.47 4.12
CA LEU A 37 11.81 22.51 3.13
C LEU A 37 13.24 23.02 3.31
N ALA A 38 14.01 23.09 2.21
CA ALA A 38 15.39 23.56 2.21
C ALA A 38 16.24 22.88 3.31
N ASP A 39 16.17 21.54 3.37
CA ASP A 39 16.88 20.70 4.34
C ASP A 39 16.48 20.90 5.81
N ILE A 40 15.37 21.59 6.07
CA ILE A 40 14.81 21.77 7.42
C ILE A 40 13.50 20.99 7.55
N ASP A 41 13.43 20.15 8.57
CA ASP A 41 12.21 19.44 8.96
C ASP A 41 11.22 20.41 9.63
N LEU A 42 10.05 20.60 9.03
CA LEU A 42 9.04 21.57 9.49
C LEU A 42 7.93 20.92 10.31
N VAL A 43 7.42 19.79 9.83
CA VAL A 43 6.22 19.15 10.40
C VAL A 43 6.41 17.65 10.43
N TYR A 44 6.15 17.04 11.59
CA TYR A 44 6.05 15.60 11.75
C TYR A 44 4.59 15.19 11.91
N VAL A 45 4.14 14.22 11.12
CA VAL A 45 2.75 13.74 11.13
C VAL A 45 2.73 12.23 11.20
N SER A 46 2.04 11.69 12.20
CA SER A 46 1.69 10.27 12.22
C SER A 46 0.45 10.03 11.36
N LEU A 47 0.58 9.13 10.39
CA LEU A 47 -0.41 8.83 9.37
C LEU A 47 -0.98 7.43 9.56
N ARG A 48 -2.29 7.32 9.34
CA ARG A 48 -2.99 6.04 9.19
C ARG A 48 -3.75 6.08 7.87
N LEU A 49 -3.36 5.23 6.93
CA LEU A 49 -3.89 5.17 5.58
C LEU A 49 -4.66 3.85 5.39
N LEU A 50 -5.88 3.92 4.89
CA LEU A 50 -6.60 2.74 4.39
C LEU A 50 -6.31 2.62 2.89
N VAL A 51 -5.74 1.49 2.49
CA VAL A 51 -5.45 1.14 1.09
C VAL A 51 -6.33 -0.03 0.71
N GLY A 52 -7.09 0.09 -0.37
CA GLY A 52 -7.90 -0.99 -0.90
C GLY A 52 -8.29 -0.70 -2.33
N SER A 53 -9.03 -1.61 -2.95
CA SER A 53 -9.59 -1.40 -4.28
C SER A 53 -10.47 -0.14 -4.29
N VAL A 54 -10.55 0.54 -5.44
CA VAL A 54 -11.41 1.74 -5.61
C VAL A 54 -12.86 1.49 -5.15
N PRO A 55 -13.55 0.39 -5.52
CA PRO A 55 -14.89 0.12 -5.01
C PRO A 55 -14.91 -0.16 -3.50
N THR A 56 -13.93 -0.88 -2.94
CA THR A 56 -13.84 -1.12 -1.48
C THR A 56 -13.71 0.19 -0.70
N VAL A 57 -12.84 1.09 -1.15
CA VAL A 57 -12.58 2.38 -0.48
C VAL A 57 -13.75 3.35 -0.64
N ARG A 58 -14.40 3.39 -1.82
CA ARG A 58 -15.56 4.27 -2.06
C ARG A 58 -16.85 3.74 -1.45
N GLY A 59 -17.04 2.43 -1.36
CA GLY A 59 -18.22 1.81 -0.74
C GLY A 59 -18.33 2.07 0.77
N GLN A 60 -17.21 2.33 1.45
CA GLN A 60 -17.21 2.77 2.85
C GLN A 60 -17.58 4.24 3.06
N MET A 61 -17.80 5.01 1.99
CA MET A 61 -18.25 6.41 2.02
C MET A 61 -19.77 6.55 1.80
N GLU A 62 -20.56 5.50 1.99
CA GLU A 62 -22.03 5.65 2.08
C GLU A 62 -22.38 6.00 3.54
N PRO A 63 -22.83 7.24 3.82
CA PRO A 63 -23.28 7.60 5.16
C PRO A 63 -24.64 6.92 5.46
N PRO A 64 -24.95 6.61 6.73
CA PRO A 64 -26.24 6.05 7.13
C PRO A 64 -27.41 7.02 6.93
#